data_AF-A0A923BJY7-F1
#
_entry.id   AF-A0A923BJY7-F1
#
_cell.length_a   1.000
_cell.length_b   1.000
_cell.length_c   1.000
_cell.angle_alpha   90.00
_cell.angle_beta   90.00
_cell.angle_gamma   90.00
#
_symmetry.space_group_name_H-M   'P 1'
#
loop_
_entity.id
_entity.type
_entity.pdbx_description
1 polymer ?
#
loop_
_entity_poly.entity_id
_entity_poly.type
_entity_poly.pdbx_seq_one_letter_code
_entity_poly.pdbx_strand_id
1 'polypeptide(L)'
;MALSQVTPVLIYDEASSGGRTHVQLVAYRPQLTDAGVDWTAAVAFNKTLSLTPRPYARGRRLDSRWHGLLELALRLDHRLEQAQRHPERMRQTPVRWPRLWASFTAAAVEQVEGQGEEFAALCRKFDLSPAAMLAKFQRPWQSGVLLPADWVEPSGDSLWADFAGVPARQALPTEAFQLVA
;
A
#
# COMPACT_ATOMS: atom_id res chain seq x y z
N MET A 1 8.22 -4.80 -6.33
CA MET A 1 7.55 -6.12 -6.15
C MET A 1 6.34 -6.17 -7.09
N ALA A 2 6.03 -7.31 -7.71
CA ALA A 2 4.85 -7.41 -8.57
C ALA A 2 3.58 -7.16 -7.74
N LEU A 3 2.60 -6.42 -8.26
CA LEU A 3 1.40 -6.02 -7.50
C LEU A 3 0.66 -7.24 -6.92
N SER A 4 0.58 -8.34 -7.67
CA SER A 4 -0.05 -9.59 -7.25
C SER A 4 0.62 -10.27 -6.04
N GLN A 5 1.87 -9.90 -5.74
CA GLN A 5 2.63 -10.39 -4.59
C GLN A 5 2.59 -9.42 -3.41
N VAL A 6 1.94 -8.26 -3.57
CA VAL A 6 1.83 -7.26 -2.51
C VAL A 6 0.61 -7.56 -1.65
N THR A 7 0.84 -7.67 -0.33
CA THR A 7 -0.22 -7.69 0.68
C THR A 7 -0.01 -6.51 1.62
N PRO A 8 -0.64 -5.35 1.37
CA PRO A 8 -0.58 -4.25 2.32
C PRO A 8 -1.29 -4.66 3.61
N VAL A 9 -0.66 -4.36 4.75
CA VAL A 9 -1.25 -4.55 6.07
C VAL A 9 -1.42 -3.18 6.71
N LEU A 10 -2.67 -2.79 6.93
CA LEU A 10 -3.03 -1.58 7.65
C LEU A 10 -3.14 -1.88 9.14
N ILE A 11 -2.59 -0.96 9.94
CA ILE A 11 -2.60 -1.01 11.40
C ILE A 11 -3.37 0.22 11.87
N TYR A 12 -4.48 -0.01 12.55
CA TYR A 12 -5.29 1.08 13.09
C TYR A 12 -5.86 0.72 14.46
N ASP A 13 -6.22 1.76 15.19
CA ASP A 13 -6.82 1.68 16.50
C ASP A 13 -8.35 1.67 16.35
N GLU A 14 -9.02 0.67 16.92
CA GLU A 14 -10.48 0.54 16.99
C GLU A 14 -10.92 0.77 18.43
N ALA A 15 -11.71 1.82 18.66
CA ALA A 15 -12.31 2.06 19.97
C ALA A 15 -13.39 1.02 20.26
N SER A 16 -13.36 0.40 21.44
CA SER A 16 -14.45 -0.46 21.91
C SER A 16 -15.44 0.32 22.79
N SER A 17 -16.66 -0.19 22.87
CA SER A 17 -17.71 0.32 23.76
C SER A 17 -17.32 0.31 25.24
N GLY A 18 -16.31 -0.47 25.64
CA GLY A 18 -15.78 -0.51 27.00
C GLY A 18 -14.66 0.49 27.30
N GLY A 19 -14.41 1.47 26.43
CA GLY A 19 -13.34 2.46 26.60
C GLY A 19 -11.92 1.92 26.37
N ARG A 20 -11.79 0.66 25.96
CA ARG A 20 -10.50 0.06 25.55
C ARG A 20 -10.27 0.28 24.07
N THR A 21 -9.04 0.58 23.70
CA THR A 21 -8.60 0.67 22.30
C THR A 21 -7.96 -0.64 21.88
N HIS A 22 -8.44 -1.20 20.77
CA HIS A 22 -7.90 -2.42 20.18
C HIS A 22 -7.10 -2.08 18.93
N VAL A 23 -5.90 -2.64 18.78
CA VAL A 23 -5.15 -2.50 17.53
C VAL A 23 -5.56 -3.60 16.57
N GLN A 24 -6.05 -3.19 15.40
CA GLN A 24 -6.42 -4.06 14.31
C GLN A 24 -5.27 -4.17 13.30
N LEU A 25 -5.12 -5.37 12.73
CA LEU A 25 -4.33 -5.66 11.56
C LEU A 25 -5.27 -6.11 10.45
N VAL A 26 -5.40 -5.29 9.41
CA VAL A 26 -6.20 -5.63 8.24
C VAL A 26 -5.30 -5.70 7.03
N ALA A 27 -5.22 -6.90 6.46
CA ALA A 27 -4.51 -7.11 5.21
C ALA A 27 -5.49 -7.04 4.05
N TYR A 28 -5.05 -6.43 2.96
CA TYR A 28 -5.83 -6.34 1.73
C TYR A 28 -5.13 -7.06 0.58
N ARG A 29 -5.91 -7.36 -0.47
CA ARG A 29 -5.42 -7.76 -1.77
C ARG A 29 -5.72 -6.60 -2.71
N PRO A 30 -4.68 -5.91 -3.21
CA PRO A 30 -4.87 -4.83 -4.17
C PRO A 30 -5.50 -5.36 -5.45
N GLN A 31 -6.33 -4.54 -6.09
CA GLN A 31 -6.93 -4.85 -7.38
C GLN A 31 -6.67 -3.70 -8.36
N LEU A 32 -6.38 -4.06 -9.61
CA LEU A 32 -6.31 -3.11 -10.71
C LEU A 32 -7.72 -2.71 -11.13
N THR A 33 -7.94 -1.41 -11.30
CA THR A 33 -9.18 -0.80 -11.78
C THR A 33 -8.86 0.11 -12.96
N ASP A 34 -9.89 0.55 -13.69
CA ASP A 34 -9.72 1.48 -14.81
C ASP A 34 -9.14 2.85 -14.37
N ALA A 35 -9.26 3.18 -13.08
CA ALA A 35 -8.75 4.43 -12.50
C ALA A 35 -7.41 4.27 -11.77
N GLY A 36 -6.77 3.09 -11.81
CA GLY A 36 -5.51 2.81 -11.13
C GLY A 36 -5.58 1.58 -10.22
N VAL A 37 -5.00 1.65 -9.02
CA VAL A 37 -5.00 0.51 -8.08
C VAL A 37 -5.84 0.83 -6.86
N ASP A 38 -6.86 0.01 -6.62
CA ASP A 38 -7.52 -0.03 -5.33
C ASP A 38 -6.73 -0.93 -4.39
N TRP A 39 -5.98 -0.31 -3.48
CA TRP A 39 -5.16 -0.97 -2.47
C TRP A 39 -5.96 -1.69 -1.39
N THR A 40 -7.26 -1.40 -1.31
CA THR A 40 -8.18 -1.85 -0.26
C THR A 40 -9.34 -2.71 -0.80
N ALA A 41 -9.25 -3.13 -2.07
CA ALA A 41 -10.33 -3.79 -2.81
C ALA A 41 -10.91 -5.02 -2.11
N ALA A 42 -10.06 -5.88 -1.55
CA ALA A 42 -10.51 -7.11 -0.89
C ALA A 42 -9.74 -7.39 0.40
N VAL A 43 -10.44 -7.67 1.49
CA VAL A 43 -9.82 -8.04 2.77
C VAL A 43 -9.28 -9.47 2.70
N ALA A 44 -7.97 -9.63 2.86
CA ALA A 44 -7.31 -10.93 2.99
C ALA A 44 -7.48 -11.52 4.39
N PHE A 45 -7.30 -10.69 5.42
CA PHE A 45 -7.59 -11.04 6.81
C PHE A 45 -7.81 -9.79 7.65
N ASN A 46 -8.51 -9.96 8.77
CA ASN A 46 -8.67 -8.96 9.81
C ASN A 46 -8.40 -9.61 11.18
N LYS A 47 -7.45 -9.07 11.94
CA LYS A 47 -6.99 -9.61 13.21
C LYS A 47 -6.85 -8.53 14.28
N THR A 48 -7.19 -8.86 15.50
CA THR A 48 -7.07 -7.97 16.66
C THR A 48 -5.88 -8.40 17.50
N LEU A 49 -4.88 -7.52 17.64
CA LEU A 49 -3.62 -7.83 18.34
C LEU A 49 -3.78 -8.05 19.84
N SER A 50 -4.76 -7.41 20.47
CA SER A 50 -5.02 -7.58 21.90
C SER A 50 -5.64 -8.94 22.26
N LEU A 51 -6.03 -9.75 21.27
CA LEU A 51 -6.57 -11.08 21.52
C LEU A 51 -5.44 -12.09 21.60
N THR A 52 -5.39 -12.88 22.69
CA THR A 52 -4.40 -13.94 22.85
C THR A 52 -4.40 -14.90 21.66
N PRO A 53 -3.25 -15.12 20.97
CA PRO A 53 -3.16 -16.07 19.87
C PRO A 53 -3.54 -17.49 20.28
N ARG A 54 -4.10 -18.28 19.36
CA ARG A 54 -4.43 -19.70 19.58
C ARG A 54 -4.11 -20.52 18.31
N PRO A 55 -3.70 -21.79 18.43
CA PRO A 55 -3.51 -22.62 17.25
C PRO A 55 -4.85 -22.82 16.53
N TYR A 56 -4.84 -22.78 15.19
CA TYR A 56 -6.02 -22.95 14.32
C TYR A 56 -7.09 -21.84 14.47
N ALA A 57 -6.74 -20.70 15.05
CA ALA A 57 -7.69 -19.61 15.25
C ALA A 57 -8.24 -19.05 13.93
N ARG A 58 -9.54 -18.75 13.92
CA ARG A 58 -10.27 -18.10 12.80
C ARG A 58 -10.83 -16.74 13.23
N GLY A 59 -11.37 -15.98 12.29
CA GLY A 59 -11.93 -14.66 12.54
C GLY A 59 -10.88 -13.65 13.02
N ARG A 60 -11.23 -12.82 14.01
CA ARG A 60 -10.36 -11.75 14.53
C ARG A 60 -9.15 -12.22 15.36
N ARG A 61 -9.11 -13.49 15.79
CA ARG A 61 -7.99 -14.01 16.61
C ARG A 61 -6.84 -14.50 15.74
N LEU A 62 -5.60 -14.23 16.17
CA LEU A 62 -4.38 -14.71 15.51
C LEU A 62 -4.19 -16.22 15.66
N ASP A 63 -3.87 -16.89 14.53
CA ASP A 63 -3.42 -18.29 14.55
C ASP A 63 -1.94 -18.33 14.93
N SER A 64 -1.60 -18.97 16.04
CA SER A 64 -0.22 -19.05 16.54
C SER A 64 0.71 -19.85 15.62
N ARG A 65 0.18 -20.60 14.66
CA ARG A 65 0.98 -21.34 13.65
C ARG A 65 1.43 -20.44 12.51
N TRP A 66 0.86 -19.24 12.39
CA TRP A 66 1.24 -18.28 11.35
C TRP A 66 2.43 -17.44 11.83
N HIS A 67 3.63 -18.04 11.79
CA HIS A 67 4.85 -17.49 12.36
C HIS A 67 5.12 -16.03 11.96
N GLY A 68 5.05 -15.70 10.67
CA GLY A 68 5.31 -14.32 10.21
C GLY A 68 4.32 -13.29 10.77
N LEU A 69 3.05 -13.66 10.92
CA LEU A 69 2.03 -12.77 11.47
C LEU A 69 2.17 -12.65 13.00
N LEU A 70 2.56 -13.73 13.67
CA LEU A 70 2.85 -13.71 15.10
C LEU A 70 4.10 -12.86 15.41
N GLU A 71 5.15 -13.00 14.61
CA GLU A 71 6.34 -12.17 14.73
C GLU A 71 6.02 -10.68 14.49
N LEU A 72 5.19 -10.38 13.48
CA LEU A 72 4.70 -9.03 13.25
C LEU A 72 3.93 -8.51 14.48
N ALA A 73 3.02 -9.32 15.04
CA ALA A 73 2.26 -8.97 16.23
C ALA A 73 3.17 -8.67 17.43
N LEU A 74 4.20 -9.49 17.68
CA LEU A 74 5.18 -9.27 18.75
C LEU A 74 6.01 -7.99 18.52
N ARG A 75 6.44 -7.72 17.29
CA ARG A 75 7.12 -6.46 16.94
C ARG A 75 6.23 -5.22 17.14
N LEU A 76 4.92 -5.42 17.14
CA LEU A 76 3.90 -4.38 17.37
C LEU A 76 3.40 -4.35 18.82
N ASP A 77 3.92 -5.18 19.73
CA ASP A 77 3.47 -5.22 21.12
C ASP A 77 3.73 -3.89 21.84
N HIS A 78 4.90 -3.30 21.63
CA HIS A 78 5.20 -1.94 22.10
C HIS A 78 4.24 -0.89 21.50
N ARG A 79 3.72 -1.11 20.29
CA ARG A 79 2.71 -0.26 19.66
C ARG A 79 1.35 -0.40 20.35
N LEU A 80 0.98 -1.60 20.82
CA LEU A 80 -0.23 -1.81 21.64
C LEU A 80 -0.18 -0.97 22.91
N GLU A 81 0.96 -1.00 23.61
CA GLU A 81 1.13 -0.19 24.81
C GLU A 81 1.03 1.32 24.53
N GLN A 82 1.64 1.78 23.43
CA GLN A 82 1.56 3.18 23.02
C GLN A 82 0.14 3.58 22.63
N ALA A 83 -0.60 2.72 21.91
CA ALA A 83 -2.00 2.93 21.54
C ALA A 83 -2.92 3.08 22.76
N GLN A 84 -2.66 2.26 23.80
CA GLN A 84 -3.43 2.31 25.05
C GLN A 84 -3.12 3.57 25.87
N ARG A 85 -1.87 4.04 25.87
CA ARG A 85 -1.44 5.21 26.67
C ARG A 85 -1.66 6.55 25.97
N HIS A 86 -1.59 6.60 24.64
CA HIS A 86 -1.62 7.84 23.86
C HIS A 86 -2.49 7.75 22.58
N PRO A 87 -3.82 7.58 22.72
CA PRO A 87 -4.73 7.32 21.59
C PRO A 87 -4.78 8.45 20.54
N GLU A 88 -4.46 9.70 20.92
CA GLU A 88 -4.51 10.83 19.98
C GLU A 88 -3.31 10.91 19.02
N ARG A 89 -2.17 10.31 19.39
CA ARG A 89 -0.92 10.45 18.64
C ARG A 89 -0.92 9.73 17.29
N MET A 90 -1.81 8.75 17.12
CA MET A 90 -1.91 7.94 15.90
C MET A 90 -2.96 8.45 14.90
N ARG A 91 -3.71 9.49 15.24
CA ARG A 91 -4.80 10.02 14.40
C ARG A 91 -4.33 10.86 13.20
N GLN A 92 -3.05 11.21 13.10
CA GLN A 92 -2.60 12.33 12.26
C GLN A 92 -1.74 11.95 11.04
N THR A 93 -1.59 10.68 10.69
CA THR A 93 -0.79 10.30 9.51
C THR A 93 -1.67 9.94 8.32
N PRO A 94 -1.64 10.68 7.20
CA PRO A 94 -2.32 10.26 5.98
C PRO A 94 -1.67 9.01 5.39
N VAL A 95 -2.47 8.12 4.78
CA VAL A 95 -1.95 6.93 4.09
C VAL A 95 -1.10 7.36 2.91
N ARG A 96 0.11 6.82 2.82
CA ARG A 96 0.98 6.88 1.65
C ARG A 96 1.07 5.50 1.03
N TRP A 97 0.51 5.35 -0.15
CA TRP A 97 0.65 4.13 -0.95
C TRP A 97 1.99 4.13 -1.70
N PRO A 98 2.55 2.95 -2.01
CA PRO A 98 3.76 2.85 -2.82
C PRO A 98 3.52 3.41 -4.22
N ARG A 99 4.58 3.99 -4.80
CA ARG A 99 4.53 4.41 -6.20
C ARG A 99 4.43 3.17 -7.07
N LEU A 100 3.61 3.25 -8.10
CA LEU A 100 3.44 2.18 -9.07
C LEU A 100 4.27 2.44 -10.31
N TRP A 101 4.81 1.35 -10.86
CA TRP A 101 5.59 1.34 -12.07
C TRP A 101 5.01 0.30 -13.03
N ALA A 102 4.74 0.72 -14.25
CA ALA A 102 4.32 -0.17 -15.33
C ALA A 102 5.56 -0.66 -16.08
N SER A 103 5.63 -1.97 -16.34
CA SER A 103 6.70 -2.57 -17.14
C SER A 103 6.34 -2.66 -18.60
N PHE A 104 7.26 -2.25 -19.46
CA PHE A 104 7.14 -2.31 -20.91
C PHE A 104 8.34 -3.05 -21.51
N THR A 105 8.09 -3.75 -22.61
CA THR A 105 9.16 -4.25 -23.48
C THR A 105 9.84 -3.07 -24.20
N ALA A 106 11.07 -3.29 -24.67
CA ALA A 106 11.80 -2.26 -25.43
C ALA A 106 11.06 -1.81 -26.70
N ALA A 107 10.29 -2.69 -27.33
CA ALA A 107 9.49 -2.32 -28.50
C ALA A 107 8.22 -1.54 -28.10
N ALA A 108 7.57 -1.90 -27.00
CA ALA A 108 6.35 -1.23 -26.55
C ALA A 108 6.62 0.19 -26.04
N VAL A 109 7.77 0.44 -25.40
CA VAL A 109 8.06 1.76 -24.81
C VAL A 109 8.12 2.88 -25.84
N GLU A 110 8.51 2.59 -27.08
CA GLU A 110 8.57 3.58 -28.16
C GLU A 110 7.18 4.14 -28.53
N GLN A 111 6.12 3.39 -28.21
CA GLN A 111 4.73 3.76 -28.49
C GLN A 111 4.02 4.32 -27.26
N VAL A 112 4.69 4.41 -26.11
CA VAL A 112 4.09 4.89 -24.87
C VAL A 112 4.01 6.41 -24.89
N GLU A 113 2.80 6.93 -24.74
CA GLU A 113 2.55 8.36 -24.56
C GLU A 113 2.40 8.70 -23.08
N GLY A 114 3.04 9.79 -22.67
CA GLY A 114 2.97 10.30 -21.31
C GLY A 114 1.71 11.14 -21.12
N GLN A 115 0.91 10.81 -20.12
CA GLN A 115 -0.36 11.44 -19.77
C GLN A 115 -0.41 11.80 -18.27
N GLY A 116 -1.43 12.54 -17.85
CA GLY A 116 -1.67 12.86 -16.44
C GLY A 116 -1.19 14.25 -16.00
N GLU A 117 -1.79 14.74 -14.91
CA GLU A 117 -1.57 16.11 -14.41
C GLU A 117 -0.15 16.33 -13.88
N GLU A 118 0.38 15.37 -13.10
CA GLU A 118 1.76 15.42 -12.58
C GLU A 118 2.76 15.49 -13.73
N PHE A 119 2.61 14.62 -14.74
CA PHE A 119 3.47 14.57 -15.91
C PHE A 119 3.44 15.90 -16.69
N ALA A 120 2.24 16.44 -16.97
CA ALA A 120 2.09 17.72 -17.66
C ALA A 120 2.67 18.90 -16.85
N ALA A 121 2.56 18.86 -15.52
CA ALA A 121 3.17 19.86 -14.65
C ALA A 121 4.70 19.79 -14.68
N LEU A 122 5.27 18.58 -14.67
CA LEU A 122 6.72 18.38 -14.75
C LEU A 122 7.27 18.80 -16.11
N CYS A 123 6.59 18.47 -17.22
CA CYS A 123 7.01 18.91 -18.56
C CYS A 123 7.12 20.44 -18.63
N ARG A 124 6.10 21.16 -18.11
CA ARG A 124 6.12 22.63 -18.02
C ARG A 124 7.23 23.15 -17.10
N LYS A 125 7.41 22.51 -15.94
CA LYS A 125 8.40 22.95 -14.94
C LYS A 125 9.83 22.84 -15.44
N PHE A 126 10.13 21.80 -16.22
CA PHE A 126 11.49 21.52 -16.70
C PHE A 126 11.73 21.94 -18.14
N ASP A 127 10.72 22.50 -18.82
CA ASP A 127 10.75 22.88 -20.23
C ASP A 127 11.24 21.74 -21.14
N LEU A 128 10.69 20.55 -20.92
CA LEU A 128 11.03 19.34 -21.66
C LEU A 128 9.85 18.84 -22.47
N SER A 129 10.15 18.27 -23.64
CA SER A 129 9.14 17.54 -24.41
C SER A 129 8.66 16.30 -23.64
N PRO A 130 7.41 15.85 -23.86
CA PRO A 130 6.87 14.64 -23.24
C PRO A 130 7.80 13.42 -23.39
N ALA A 131 8.33 13.18 -24.58
CA ALA A 131 9.25 12.07 -24.83
C ALA A 131 10.56 12.18 -24.02
N ALA A 132 11.14 13.39 -23.94
CA ALA A 132 12.34 13.63 -23.15
C ALA A 132 12.08 13.47 -21.64
N MET A 133 10.88 13.87 -21.18
CA MET A 133 10.46 13.69 -19.79
C MET A 133 10.30 12.20 -19.46
N LEU A 134 9.62 11.43 -20.29
CA LEU A 134 9.49 9.97 -20.10
C LEU A 134 10.86 9.31 -20.06
N ALA A 135 11.74 9.61 -21.02
CA ALA A 135 13.09 9.07 -21.07
C ALA A 135 13.90 9.31 -19.78
N LYS A 136 13.72 10.47 -19.14
CA LYS A 136 14.38 10.81 -17.86
C LYS A 136 13.92 9.95 -16.69
N PHE A 137 12.68 9.47 -16.71
CA PHE A 137 12.08 8.66 -15.65
C PHE A 137 12.06 7.17 -15.98
N GLN A 138 12.54 6.75 -17.16
CA GLN A 138 12.74 5.34 -17.47
C GLN A 138 13.74 4.72 -16.51
N ARG A 139 13.36 3.57 -15.95
CA ARG A 139 14.27 2.73 -15.16
C ARG A 139 14.48 1.40 -15.90
N PRO A 140 15.72 1.00 -16.20
CA PRO A 140 15.97 -0.32 -16.76
C PRO A 140 15.57 -1.40 -15.75
N TRP A 141 14.85 -2.42 -16.22
CA TRP A 141 14.41 -3.54 -15.39
C TRP A 141 14.39 -4.83 -16.19
N GLN A 142 15.25 -5.78 -15.83
CA GLN A 142 15.42 -7.03 -16.58
C GLN A 142 15.66 -6.75 -18.08
N SER A 143 14.83 -7.28 -18.98
CA SER A 143 14.87 -7.06 -20.43
C SER A 143 13.96 -5.92 -20.91
N GLY A 144 13.42 -5.12 -19.99
CA GLY A 144 12.47 -4.05 -20.28
C GLY A 144 12.76 -2.78 -19.51
N VAL A 145 11.75 -1.91 -19.48
CA VAL A 145 11.81 -0.60 -18.84
C VAL A 145 10.59 -0.38 -17.96
N LEU A 146 10.79 0.32 -16.86
CA LEU A 146 9.74 0.75 -15.96
C LEU A 146 9.48 2.24 -16.17
N LEU A 147 8.19 2.58 -16.27
CA LEU A 147 7.69 3.95 -16.29
C LEU A 147 6.69 4.16 -15.13
N PRO A 148 6.56 5.37 -14.59
CA PRO A 148 5.54 5.66 -13.59
C PRO A 148 4.15 5.32 -14.11
N ALA A 149 3.42 4.44 -13.41
CA ALA A 149 2.13 3.92 -13.87
C ALA A 149 1.04 5.00 -13.90
N ASP A 150 1.21 6.06 -13.11
CA ASP A 150 0.36 7.25 -13.08
C ASP A 150 0.50 8.14 -14.32
N TRP A 151 1.54 7.91 -15.14
CA TRP A 151 1.85 8.75 -16.31
C TRP A 151 1.57 8.07 -17.64
N VAL A 152 1.15 6.82 -17.62
CA VAL A 152 1.02 6.02 -18.85
C VAL A 152 -0.30 5.29 -18.77
N GLU A 153 -0.95 5.08 -19.90
CA GLU A 153 -2.08 4.16 -19.90
C GLU A 153 -1.60 2.79 -19.39
N PRO A 154 -2.38 2.12 -18.52
CA PRO A 154 -2.07 0.79 -18.04
C PRO A 154 -2.27 -0.23 -19.19
N SER A 155 -1.35 -0.21 -20.15
CA SER A 155 -1.23 -1.19 -21.24
C SER A 155 -0.05 -2.15 -21.01
N GLY A 156 0.67 -2.01 -19.90
CA GLY A 156 1.88 -2.75 -19.60
C GLY A 156 1.62 -4.16 -19.05
N ASP A 157 2.42 -5.11 -19.51
CA ASP A 157 2.35 -6.55 -19.20
C ASP A 157 2.38 -6.90 -17.70
N SER A 158 2.78 -5.96 -16.82
CA SER A 158 2.77 -6.11 -15.35
C SER A 158 2.94 -4.78 -14.61
N LEU A 159 2.36 -4.67 -13.41
CA LEU A 159 2.54 -3.55 -12.48
C LEU A 159 3.44 -3.91 -11.29
N TRP A 160 4.27 -2.96 -10.90
CA TRP A 160 5.27 -3.09 -9.86
C TRP A 160 5.12 -2.00 -8.80
N ALA A 161 5.04 -2.39 -7.53
CA ALA A 161 5.06 -1.48 -6.40
C ALA A 161 6.50 -1.17 -5.96
N ASP A 162 6.83 0.12 -5.90
CA ASP A 162 8.05 0.67 -5.33
C ASP A 162 7.74 1.25 -3.95
N PHE A 163 8.34 0.64 -2.92
CA PHE A 163 8.18 1.03 -1.53
C PHE A 163 9.21 2.06 -1.08
N ALA A 164 10.10 2.52 -1.97
CA ALA A 164 11.02 3.60 -1.66
C ALA A 164 10.24 4.86 -1.23
N GLY A 165 10.49 5.32 0.00
CA GLY A 165 9.80 6.48 0.57
C GLY A 165 8.42 6.20 1.18
N VAL A 166 7.92 4.97 1.09
CA VAL A 166 6.76 4.55 1.89
C VAL A 166 7.26 4.26 3.31
N PRO A 167 6.68 4.89 4.34
CA PRO A 167 7.02 4.53 5.70
C PRO A 167 6.72 3.05 5.91
N ALA A 168 7.70 2.30 6.43
CA ALA A 168 7.50 0.89 6.80
C ALA A 168 6.36 0.69 7.80
N ARG A 169 5.89 1.78 8.44
CA ARG A 169 4.79 1.82 9.40
C ARG A 169 3.98 3.09 9.22
N GLN A 170 2.66 2.95 9.08
CA GLN A 170 1.71 4.06 9.01
C GLN A 170 0.58 3.78 10.00
N ALA A 171 0.20 4.78 10.78
CA ALA A 171 -0.89 4.69 11.74
C ALA A 171 -2.04 5.53 11.20
N LEU A 172 -3.25 4.97 11.18
CA LEU A 172 -4.39 5.60 10.52
C LEU A 172 -5.50 5.90 11.52
N PRO A 173 -6.16 7.07 11.42
CA PRO A 173 -7.37 7.33 12.17
C PRO A 173 -8.48 6.38 11.73
N THR A 174 -9.26 5.90 12.70
CA THR A 174 -10.40 4.99 12.51
C THR A 174 -11.45 5.57 11.54
N GLU A 175 -11.54 6.89 11.46
CA GLU A 175 -12.52 7.63 10.65
C GLU A 175 -12.20 7.64 9.15
N ALA A 176 -10.95 7.33 8.76
CA ALA A 176 -10.56 7.28 7.34
C ALA A 176 -11.06 6.01 6.61
N PHE A 177 -11.64 5.06 7.36
CA PHE A 177 -12.21 3.83 6.81
C PHE A 177 -13.67 3.72 7.22
N GLN A 178 -14.55 4.44 6.51
CA GLN A 178 -15.90 3.92 6.31
C GLN A 178 -15.78 2.68 5.42
N LEU A 179 -15.36 1.56 6.03
CA LEU A 179 -15.44 0.24 5.44
C LEU A 179 -16.91 0.03 5.06
N VAL A 180 -17.14 -0.11 3.76
CA VAL A 180 -18.39 -0.62 3.20
C VAL A 180 -18.82 -1.83 4.02
N ALA A 181 -19.94 -1.68 4.73
CA ALA A 181 -20.61 -2.75 5.45
C ALA A 181 -21.26 -3.74 4.48
#